data_AF-A9GWE5-F1
#
_entry.id   AF-A9GWE5-F1
#
_cell.length_a   1.000
_cell.length_b   1.000
_cell.length_c   1.000
_cell.angle_alpha   90.00
_cell.angle_beta   90.00
_cell.angle_gamma   90.00
#
_symmetry.space_group_name_H-M   'P 1'
#
loop_
_entity.id
_entity.type
_entity.pdbx_description
1 polymer ?
#
loop_
_entity_poly.entity_id
_entity_poly.type
_entity_poly.pdbx_seq_one_letter_code
_entity_poly.pdbx_strand_id
1 'polypeptide(L)'
;MSWIPKVEAKRHFCHKCKNELIFEVKLQRADTCPHCGVDLHCCRNCENWDPAAHNQCKEHIAEYIPDRERANYCTFFTFKNGVPEDNSKRIADSRSKLDNLFKKK
;
A
#
# COMPACT_ATOMS: atom_id res chain seq x y z
N MET A 1 -15.54 -29.52 -21.23
CA MET A 1 -14.48 -28.50 -21.18
C MET A 1 -14.80 -27.59 -20.02
N SER A 2 -14.37 -27.95 -18.81
CA SER A 2 -14.79 -27.29 -17.57
C SER A 2 -13.91 -26.08 -17.31
N TRP A 3 -14.50 -24.89 -17.33
CA TRP A 3 -13.84 -23.66 -16.90
C TRP A 3 -13.63 -23.74 -15.38
N ILE A 4 -12.37 -23.85 -14.96
CA ILE A 4 -11.97 -23.67 -13.57
C ILE A 4 -11.52 -22.22 -13.44
N PRO A 5 -12.28 -21.33 -12.78
CA PRO A 5 -11.79 -19.99 -12.50
C PRO A 5 -10.49 -20.12 -11.69
N LYS A 6 -9.40 -19.57 -12.22
CA LYS A 6 -8.19 -19.31 -11.42
C LYS A 6 -8.56 -18.22 -10.41
N VAL A 7 -9.04 -18.62 -9.24
CA VAL A 7 -9.22 -17.69 -8.13
C VAL A 7 -7.83 -17.36 -7.63
N GLU A 8 -7.23 -16.30 -8.17
CA GLU A 8 -5.94 -15.82 -7.69
C GLU A 8 -6.09 -15.41 -6.23
N ALA A 9 -5.35 -16.06 -5.34
CA ALA A 9 -5.33 -15.76 -3.93
C ALA A 9 -4.74 -14.35 -3.74
N LYS A 10 -5.61 -13.36 -3.47
CA LYS A 10 -5.17 -12.01 -3.13
C LYS A 10 -4.53 -12.02 -1.75
N ARG A 11 -3.36 -11.40 -1.63
CA ARG A 11 -2.65 -11.20 -0.37
C ARG A 11 -2.57 -9.71 -0.08
N HIS A 12 -2.97 -9.34 1.12
CA HIS A 12 -3.05 -7.94 1.54
C HIS A 12 -2.10 -7.69 2.70
N PHE A 13 -1.52 -6.50 2.73
CA PHE A 13 -0.53 -6.14 3.74
C PHE A 13 -0.79 -4.72 4.24
N CYS A 14 -0.53 -4.49 5.51
CA CYS A 14 -0.67 -3.16 6.10
C CYS A 14 0.41 -2.21 5.55
N HIS A 15 0.01 -1.02 5.07
CA HIS A 15 0.96 0.00 4.62
C HIS A 15 1.97 0.42 5.70
N LYS A 16 1.58 0.37 6.99
CA LYS A 16 2.38 0.85 8.13
C LYS A 16 3.35 -0.23 8.62
N CYS A 17 2.82 -1.33 9.17
CA CYS A 17 3.63 -2.37 9.80
C CYS A 17 4.11 -3.46 8.86
N LYS A 18 3.62 -3.50 7.61
CA LYS A 18 3.99 -4.50 6.59
C LYS A 18 3.63 -5.95 6.93
N ASN A 19 2.86 -6.20 7.99
CA ASN A 19 2.34 -7.53 8.28
C ASN A 19 1.22 -7.90 7.30
N GLU A 20 1.12 -9.21 7.02
CA GLU A 20 0.04 -9.79 6.22
C GLU A 20 -1.30 -9.64 6.96
N LEU A 21 -2.33 -9.32 6.18
CA LEU A 21 -3.71 -9.19 6.61
C LEU A 21 -4.49 -10.35 6.03
N ILE A 22 -5.02 -11.18 6.92
CA ILE A 22 -5.87 -12.31 6.57
C ILE A 22 -7.29 -11.91 6.95
N PHE A 23 -8.18 -11.88 5.96
CA PHE A 23 -9.57 -11.52 6.16
C PHE A 23 -10.46 -12.72 5.86
N GLU A 24 -11.34 -13.09 6.79
CA GLU A 24 -12.38 -14.10 6.57
C GLU A 24 -13.57 -13.51 5.79
N VAL A 25 -13.79 -12.21 5.94
CA VAL A 25 -14.87 -11.44 5.30
C VAL A 25 -14.29 -10.27 4.50
N LYS A 26 -15.11 -9.64 3.67
CA LYS A 26 -14.70 -8.45 2.93
C LYS A 26 -14.39 -7.31 3.91
N LEU A 27 -13.22 -6.69 3.74
CA LEU A 27 -12.80 -5.50 4.46
C LEU A 27 -13.88 -4.40 4.40
N GLN A 28 -14.21 -3.85 5.56
CA GLN A 28 -15.08 -2.71 5.75
C GLN A 28 -14.29 -1.41 5.93
N ARG A 29 -14.97 -0.27 5.83
CA ARG A 29 -14.32 1.06 5.91
C ARG A 29 -13.68 1.35 7.27
N ALA A 30 -14.27 0.83 8.35
CA ALA A 30 -13.81 1.05 9.72
C ALA A 30 -12.82 -0.01 10.21
N ASP A 31 -12.46 -0.97 9.35
CA ASP A 31 -11.53 -2.02 9.76
C ASP A 31 -10.14 -1.44 10.00
N THR A 32 -9.53 -1.91 11.07
CA THR A 32 -8.18 -1.51 11.49
C THR A 32 -7.23 -2.69 11.42
N CYS A 33 -5.94 -2.40 11.31
CA CYS A 33 -4.92 -3.43 11.28
C CYS A 33 -4.85 -4.14 12.64
N PRO A 34 -4.98 -5.48 12.71
CA PRO A 34 -4.91 -6.21 13.99
C PRO A 34 -3.52 -6.16 14.63
N HIS A 35 -2.48 -5.79 13.85
CA HIS A 35 -1.09 -5.74 14.31
C HIS A 35 -0.67 -4.38 14.85
N CYS A 36 -1.24 -3.28 14.32
CA CYS A 36 -0.77 -1.92 14.67
C CYS A 36 -1.88 -0.88 14.81
N GLY A 37 -3.15 -1.26 14.65
CA GLY A 37 -4.32 -0.41 14.90
C GLY A 37 -4.61 0.68 13.87
N VAL A 38 -3.82 0.81 12.80
CA VAL A 38 -4.07 1.83 11.76
C VAL A 38 -5.27 1.48 10.89
N ASP A 39 -5.94 2.50 10.37
CA ASP A 39 -7.06 2.34 9.43
C ASP A 39 -6.62 1.60 8.17
N LEU A 40 -7.41 0.61 7.75
CA LEU A 40 -7.11 -0.20 6.57
C LEU A 40 -7.68 0.40 5.29
N HIS A 41 -8.87 1.03 5.33
CA HIS A 41 -9.47 1.74 4.20
C HIS A 41 -8.91 3.17 4.08
N CYS A 42 -7.62 3.29 3.78
CA CYS A 42 -6.93 4.56 3.61
C CYS A 42 -6.18 4.61 2.27
N CYS A 43 -5.84 5.80 1.79
CA CYS A 43 -5.15 5.95 0.49
C CYS A 43 -3.90 5.06 0.43
N ARG A 44 -3.07 5.02 1.48
CA ARG A 44 -1.82 4.23 1.46
C ARG A 44 -1.98 2.72 1.27
N ASN A 45 -3.16 2.16 1.53
CA ASN A 45 -3.47 0.74 1.27
C ASN A 45 -4.18 0.52 -0.08
N CYS A 46 -4.52 1.59 -0.80
CA CYS A 46 -5.20 1.52 -2.08
C CYS A 46 -4.23 1.16 -3.22
N GLU A 47 -4.70 0.39 -4.20
CA GLU A 47 -3.97 0.09 -5.43
C GLU A 47 -3.71 1.33 -6.30
N ASN A 48 -4.63 2.31 -6.22
CA ASN A 48 -4.54 3.58 -6.94
C ASN A 48 -3.59 4.59 -6.28
N TRP A 49 -3.01 4.28 -5.11
CA TRP A 49 -2.06 5.17 -4.46
C TRP A 49 -0.74 5.24 -5.22
N ASP A 50 -0.35 6.47 -5.55
CA ASP A 50 0.90 6.75 -6.21
C ASP A 50 1.44 8.10 -5.73
N PRO A 51 2.55 8.15 -4.97
CA PRO A 51 3.09 9.41 -4.47
C PRO A 51 3.58 10.35 -5.59
N ALA A 52 3.80 9.85 -6.81
CA ALA A 52 4.24 10.64 -7.95
C ALA A 52 3.08 11.15 -8.84
N ALA A 53 1.86 10.63 -8.65
CA ALA A 53 0.70 11.04 -9.44
C ALA A 53 0.12 12.39 -8.99
N HIS A 54 -0.62 13.05 -9.89
CA HIS A 54 -1.45 14.20 -9.52
C HIS A 54 -2.45 13.79 -8.44
N ASN A 55 -2.59 14.61 -7.39
CA ASN A 55 -3.37 14.28 -6.18
C ASN A 55 -2.94 13.00 -5.46
N GLN A 56 -1.74 12.47 -5.76
CA GLN A 56 -1.21 11.23 -5.23
C GLN A 56 -2.14 10.01 -5.47
N CYS A 57 -2.91 10.05 -6.56
CA CYS A 57 -3.88 9.05 -6.94
C CYS A 57 -3.84 8.83 -8.45
N LYS A 58 -3.80 7.57 -8.89
CA LYS A 58 -3.86 7.22 -10.31
C LYS A 58 -5.23 7.44 -10.91
N GLU A 59 -6.27 7.40 -10.09
CA GLU A 59 -7.64 7.69 -10.52
C GLU A 59 -7.87 9.20 -10.51
N HIS A 60 -7.95 9.79 -11.70
CA HIS A 60 -8.05 11.22 -11.96
C HIS A 60 -9.37 11.88 -11.50
N ILE A 61 -10.47 11.12 -11.47
CA ILE A 61 -11.79 11.61 -11.02
C ILE A 61 -12.07 11.33 -9.54
N ALA A 62 -11.12 10.73 -8.82
CA ALA A 62 -11.28 10.46 -7.40
C ALA A 62 -11.30 11.77 -6.59
N GLU A 63 -12.06 11.75 -5.49
CA GLU A 63 -12.08 12.86 -4.54
C GLU A 63 -10.70 13.10 -3.92
N TYR A 64 -10.40 14.36 -3.61
CA TYR A 64 -9.18 14.71 -2.89
C TYR A 64 -9.31 14.32 -1.42
N ILE A 65 -8.41 13.44 -0.97
CA ILE A 65 -8.30 13.05 0.43
C ILE A 65 -7.11 13.80 1.05
N PRO A 66 -7.29 14.63 2.10
CA PRO A 66 -6.16 15.34 2.72
C PRO A 66 -5.28 14.40 3.55
N ASP A 67 -5.90 13.55 4.37
CA ASP A 67 -5.18 12.59 5.22
C ASP A 67 -5.13 11.20 4.55
N ARG A 68 -3.93 10.81 4.11
CA ARG A 68 -3.71 9.58 3.32
C ARG A 68 -3.58 8.33 4.18
N GLU A 69 -3.44 8.48 5.49
CA GLU A 69 -3.25 7.38 6.45
C GLU A 69 -4.52 7.06 7.23
N ARG A 70 -5.53 7.95 7.23
CA ARG A 70 -6.82 7.72 7.90
C ARG A 70 -7.88 7.11 7.00
N ALA A 71 -8.89 6.51 7.64
CA ALA A 71 -10.08 6.00 7.00
C ALA A 71 -10.78 7.11 6.18
N ASN A 72 -11.22 6.76 4.97
CA ASN A 72 -11.93 7.68 4.07
C ASN A 72 -13.12 7.00 3.37
N TYR A 73 -13.89 7.79 2.61
CA TYR A 73 -15.10 7.35 1.94
C TYR A 73 -14.93 7.13 0.42
N CYS A 74 -13.68 7.14 -0.05
CA CYS A 74 -13.37 7.07 -1.48
C CYS A 74 -14.00 5.82 -2.11
N THR A 75 -14.87 6.04 -3.09
CA THR A 75 -15.60 4.97 -3.78
C THR A 75 -14.73 4.18 -4.75
N PHE A 76 -13.59 4.74 -5.16
CA PHE A 76 -12.57 4.09 -6.00
C PHE A 76 -11.56 3.25 -5.21
N PHE A 77 -11.76 3.07 -3.90
CA PHE A 77 -10.85 2.29 -3.09
C PHE A 77 -10.85 0.82 -3.50
N THR A 78 -9.67 0.33 -3.88
CA THR A 78 -9.38 -1.08 -4.08
C THR A 78 -8.15 -1.43 -3.28
N PHE A 79 -8.24 -2.44 -2.40
CA PHE A 79 -7.10 -2.82 -1.57
C PHE A 79 -5.98 -3.39 -2.43
N LYS A 80 -4.76 -2.86 -2.27
CA LYS A 80 -3.59 -3.31 -3.02
C LYS A 80 -3.33 -4.80 -2.78
N ASN A 81 -3.19 -5.55 -3.87
CA ASN A 81 -2.76 -6.95 -3.83
C ASN A 81 -1.22 -7.03 -3.91
N GLY A 82 -0.65 -8.00 -3.21
CA GLY A 82 0.75 -8.40 -3.36
C GLY A 82 1.60 -8.14 -2.12
N VAL A 83 2.76 -8.79 -2.11
CA VAL A 83 3.75 -8.67 -1.03
C VAL A 83 4.49 -7.35 -1.15
N PRO A 84 4.66 -6.57 -0.07
CA PRO A 84 5.50 -5.39 -0.06
C PRO A 84 6.93 -5.75 -0.49
N GLU A 85 7.51 -4.96 -1.40
CA GLU A 85 8.92 -5.12 -1.74
C GLU A 85 9.82 -4.85 -0.53
N ASP A 86 10.73 -5.77 -0.23
CA ASP A 86 11.82 -5.52 0.69
C ASP A 86 12.91 -4.68 0.00
N ASN A 87 12.95 -3.41 0.35
CA ASN A 87 13.90 -2.45 -0.19
C ASN A 87 15.09 -2.17 0.75
N SER A 88 15.22 -2.92 1.86
CA SER A 88 16.25 -2.69 2.88
C SER A 88 17.67 -2.70 2.29
N LYS A 89 18.00 -3.72 1.49
CA LYS A 89 19.28 -3.85 0.80
C LYS A 89 19.53 -2.68 -0.15
N ARG A 90 18.54 -2.33 -0.98
CA ARG A 90 18.65 -1.21 -1.95
C ARG A 90 18.90 0.11 -1.23
N ILE A 91 18.22 0.36 -0.11
CA ILE A 91 18.41 1.56 0.70
C ILE A 91 19.81 1.60 1.31
N ALA A 92 20.31 0.48 1.85
CA ALA A 92 21.66 0.38 2.39
C ALA A 92 22.73 0.64 1.31
N ASP A 93 22.55 0.06 0.13
CA ASP A 93 23.43 0.26 -1.02
C ASP A 93 23.40 1.72 -1.51
N SER A 94 22.22 2.34 -1.59
CA SER A 94 22.07 3.76 -1.95
C SER A 94 22.76 4.69 -0.95
N ARG A 95 22.63 4.42 0.36
CA ARG A 95 23.30 5.19 1.41
C ARG A 95 24.82 5.11 1.29
N SER A 96 25.36 3.89 1.19
CA SER A 96 26.81 3.70 1.06
C SER A 96 27.40 4.38 -0.18
N LYS A 97 26.69 4.33 -1.32
CA LYS A 97 27.08 5.05 -2.54
C LYS A 97 27.07 6.57 -2.34
N LEU A 98 26.04 7.10 -1.67
CA LEU A 98 25.94 8.52 -1.36
C LEU A 98 27.11 8.95 -0.46
N ASP A 99 27.39 8.21 0.61
CA ASP A 99 28.51 8.50 1.51
C ASP A 99 29.85 8.52 0.77
N ASN A 100 30.06 7.60 -0.18
CA ASN A 100 31.28 7.55 -0.98
C ASN A 100 31.42 8.74 -1.95
N LEU A 101 30.33 9.35 -2.41
CA LEU A 101 30.37 10.55 -3.27
C LEU A 101 30.81 11.81 -2.51
N PHE A 102 30.49 11.90 -1.22
CA PHE A 102 30.76 13.10 -0.39
C PHE A 102 31.95 12.97 0.56
N LYS A 103 32.67 11.83 0.55
CA LYS A 103 33.97 11.74 1.20
C LYS A 103 34.94 12.70 0.50
N LYS A 104 35.19 13.86 1.11
CA LYS A 104 36.30 14.74 0.75
C LYS A 104 37.59 13.92 0.83
N LYS A 105 38.42 14.00 -0.23
CA LYS A 105 39.83 13.66 -0.11
C LYS A 105 40.48 14.50 0.99
#